data_AF-A0AAD7BAC4-F1
#
_entry.id   AF-A0AAD7BAC4-F1
#
_cell.length_a   1.000
_cell.length_b   1.000
_cell.length_c   1.000
_cell.angle_alpha   90.00
_cell.angle_beta   90.00
_cell.angle_gamma   90.00
#
_symmetry.space_group_name_H-M   'P 1'
#
loop_
_entity.id
_entity.type
_entity.pdbx_description
1 polymer ?
#
loop_
_entity_poly.entity_id
_entity_poly.type
_entity_poly.pdbx_seq_one_letter_code
_entity_poly.pdbx_strand_id
1 'polypeptide(L)'
;DARRFWNKVTGFQSNHANDQKRLFELMKQYKERCDRETRGEAYIFGSSVPEFDEFLFMVTSETVREAGCLQAYDALSVEQQLELKDATWTRISQDIGEREFAKLTPEQKSDIDLSLWAGCCMHKELNAFKGGVNAMAEFWWDILFKMGLQSHIDLGPCKLYNRDNAASAKAAGTDAAMRAEGVSFGGAIKLVSLCGAIFRHKDRKRGQQDSLRFFFDLKVGFIICFPDTSNSHFQSHEEACVIVIVHLDLFIEFLDYVRDNKGTRTLNHMESNVFKGLKDIPTRTELCVVSLYWLAISVPYMREIRGHAQCTDNALLLCPLHQRLSAHLETLLQNPGLLLDSDASWETATLDGKMWQRPEAFYAVQQYAPSLPHLRELLIAFLIGARATWIKFSKEFAPGGALDKATPEQIEEAWLSVTNDLCVSSFGTWRQQSKANPTLSRAFYLRLAPPPHHEHYLLPHSPDFGQLRISSEYHLFSVIMSVQHQMDSLPANLTTSYTSVASALLLSNIRAANRMPNKDRPPLSFFSGTHFPSFSLF
;
A
#
# COMPACT_ATOMS: atom_id res chain seq x y z
N ASP A 1 4.47 -3.15 32.18
CA ASP A 1 5.48 -3.82 31.34
C ASP A 1 4.99 -3.89 29.90
N ALA A 2 5.70 -3.24 28.98
CA ALA A 2 5.35 -3.21 27.56
C ALA A 2 5.54 -4.57 26.85
N ARG A 3 6.39 -5.46 27.38
CA ARG A 3 6.64 -6.79 26.80
C ARG A 3 5.38 -7.66 26.85
N ARG A 4 4.60 -7.55 27.91
CA ARG A 4 3.31 -8.25 28.05
C ARG A 4 2.28 -7.81 27.01
N PHE A 5 2.34 -6.56 26.55
CA PHE A 5 1.51 -6.10 25.44
C PHE A 5 1.93 -6.83 24.16
N TRP A 6 3.23 -6.90 23.88
CA TRP A 6 3.78 -7.56 22.69
C TRP A 6 3.43 -9.04 22.61
N ASN A 7 3.45 -9.74 23.74
CA ASN A 7 3.06 -11.15 23.81
C ASN A 7 1.60 -11.37 23.38
N LYS A 8 0.72 -10.37 23.50
CA LYS A 8 -0.69 -10.44 23.08
C LYS A 8 -0.94 -10.03 21.63
N VAL A 9 0.06 -9.49 20.92
CA VAL A 9 -0.10 -9.08 19.52
C VAL A 9 -0.07 -10.32 18.65
N THR A 10 -1.14 -10.58 17.93
CA THR A 10 -1.31 -11.79 17.08
C THR A 10 -1.50 -11.45 15.60
N GLY A 11 -1.81 -10.20 15.27
CA GLY A 11 -2.05 -9.73 13.91
C GLY A 11 -1.29 -8.44 13.56
N PHE A 12 -0.79 -8.37 12.32
CA PHE A 12 -0.20 -7.17 11.73
C PHE A 12 -0.80 -6.88 10.35
N GLN A 13 -1.26 -5.65 10.14
CA GLN A 13 -1.82 -5.22 8.86
C GLN A 13 -1.09 -4.00 8.32
N SER A 14 -0.69 -4.07 7.05
CA SER A 14 0.10 -3.02 6.39
C SER A 14 -0.13 -3.00 4.87
N ASN A 15 0.53 -2.07 4.18
CA ASN A 15 0.62 -2.15 2.72
C ASN A 15 1.61 -3.27 2.31
N HIS A 16 1.76 -3.51 1.00
CA HIS A 16 2.63 -4.58 0.51
C HIS A 16 4.09 -4.17 0.25
N ALA A 17 4.54 -3.03 0.77
CA ALA A 17 5.90 -2.57 0.54
C ALA A 17 6.93 -3.45 1.28
N ASN A 18 8.13 -3.59 0.71
CA ASN A 18 9.15 -4.51 1.22
C ASN A 18 9.64 -4.15 2.63
N ASP A 19 9.71 -2.84 2.93
CA ASP A 19 10.00 -2.31 4.25
C ASP A 19 8.94 -2.73 5.27
N GLN A 20 7.66 -2.75 4.90
CA GLN A 20 6.58 -3.18 5.79
C GLN A 20 6.60 -4.68 6.07
N LYS A 21 6.97 -5.50 5.07
CA LYS A 21 7.19 -6.94 5.28
C LYS A 21 8.41 -7.18 6.17
N ARG A 22 9.49 -6.43 5.98
CA ARG A 22 10.67 -6.50 6.84
C ARG A 22 10.34 -6.06 8.26
N LEU A 23 9.51 -5.03 8.43
CA LEU A 23 9.04 -4.59 9.74
C LEU A 23 8.26 -5.72 10.43
N PHE A 24 7.32 -6.37 9.74
CA PHE A 24 6.59 -7.51 10.29
C PHE A 24 7.52 -8.61 10.84
N GLU A 25 8.54 -9.01 10.08
CA GLU A 25 9.52 -10.01 10.54
C GLU A 25 10.28 -9.55 11.80
N LEU A 26 10.69 -8.28 11.86
CA LEU A 26 11.34 -7.71 13.05
C LEU A 26 10.39 -7.67 14.24
N MET A 27 9.11 -7.38 14.01
CA MET A 27 8.09 -7.37 15.06
C MET A 27 7.82 -8.77 15.61
N LYS A 28 7.80 -9.78 14.75
CA LYS A 28 7.67 -11.18 15.15
C LYS A 28 8.84 -11.62 16.05
N GLN A 29 10.07 -11.36 15.61
CA GLN A 29 11.27 -11.64 16.41
C GLN A 29 11.25 -10.90 17.75
N TYR A 30 10.74 -9.66 17.74
CA TYR A 30 10.63 -8.88 18.96
C TYR A 30 9.60 -9.46 19.93
N LYS A 31 8.44 -9.91 19.43
CA LYS A 31 7.43 -10.61 20.23
C LYS A 31 8.00 -11.89 20.85
N GLU A 32 8.66 -12.73 20.05
CA GLU A 32 9.30 -13.96 20.53
C GLU A 32 10.27 -13.65 21.68
N ARG A 33 11.15 -12.66 21.49
CA ARG A 33 12.05 -12.18 22.54
C ARG A 33 11.31 -11.73 23.80
N CYS A 34 10.23 -10.94 23.65
CA CYS A 34 9.44 -10.47 24.79
C CYS A 34 8.84 -11.63 25.58
N ASP A 35 8.33 -12.66 24.90
CA ASP A 35 7.81 -13.85 25.57
C ASP A 35 8.93 -14.56 26.34
N ARG A 36 10.07 -14.86 25.70
CA ARG A 36 11.17 -15.57 26.35
C ARG A 36 11.72 -14.82 27.55
N GLU A 37 11.92 -13.50 27.46
CA GLU A 37 12.32 -12.69 28.61
C GLU A 37 11.32 -12.80 29.76
N THR A 38 10.04 -12.52 29.49
CA THR A 38 9.01 -12.50 30.55
C THR A 38 8.75 -13.87 31.15
N ARG A 39 8.91 -14.94 30.36
CA ARG A 39 8.79 -16.33 30.79
C ARG A 39 9.98 -16.75 31.67
N GLY A 40 11.19 -16.38 31.28
CA GLY A 40 12.39 -16.62 32.08
C GLY A 40 12.33 -15.90 33.42
N GLU A 41 11.96 -14.62 33.41
CA GLU A 41 11.72 -13.85 34.63
C GLU A 41 10.65 -14.49 35.51
N ALA A 42 9.52 -14.94 34.93
CA ALA A 42 8.48 -15.62 35.69
C ALA A 42 8.97 -16.92 36.35
N TYR A 43 9.85 -17.67 35.67
CA TYR A 43 10.49 -18.85 36.24
C TYR A 43 11.43 -18.48 37.39
N ILE A 44 12.32 -17.50 37.18
CA ILE A 44 13.30 -17.05 38.18
C ILE A 44 12.59 -16.50 39.43
N PHE A 45 11.56 -15.66 39.27
CA PHE A 45 10.84 -15.11 40.41
C PHE A 45 9.91 -16.12 41.09
N GLY A 46 9.58 -17.22 40.40
CA GLY A 46 8.82 -18.34 40.96
C GLY A 46 9.68 -19.43 41.60
N SER A 47 11.01 -19.38 41.46
CA SER A 47 11.91 -20.41 41.96
C SER A 47 12.13 -20.30 43.47
N SER A 48 12.69 -21.36 44.07
CA SER A 48 13.08 -21.34 45.47
C SER A 48 14.25 -20.36 45.72
N VAL A 49 14.43 -19.94 46.97
CA VAL A 49 15.55 -19.04 47.36
C VAL A 49 16.92 -19.60 46.93
N PRO A 50 17.25 -20.90 47.12
CA PRO A 50 18.52 -21.45 46.65
C PRO A 50 18.71 -21.37 45.13
N GLU A 51 17.66 -21.66 44.34
CA GLU A 51 17.72 -21.56 42.88
C GLU A 51 17.87 -20.12 42.40
N PHE A 52 17.26 -19.18 43.12
CA PHE A 52 17.42 -17.76 42.85
C PHE A 52 18.84 -17.26 43.17
N ASP A 53 19.43 -17.71 44.28
CA ASP A 53 20.82 -17.40 44.62
C ASP A 53 21.81 -18.00 43.60
N GLU A 54 21.56 -19.22 43.14
CA GLU A 54 22.34 -19.85 42.06
C GLU A 54 22.25 -19.02 40.77
N PHE A 55 21.06 -18.52 40.44
CA PHE A 55 20.87 -17.63 39.30
C PHE A 55 21.64 -16.31 39.45
N LEU A 56 21.56 -15.65 40.61
CA LEU A 56 22.33 -14.43 40.88
C LEU A 56 23.84 -14.66 40.78
N PHE A 57 24.31 -15.80 41.27
CA PHE A 57 25.70 -16.21 41.15
C PHE A 57 26.11 -16.41 39.69
N MET A 58 25.28 -17.10 38.89
CA MET A 58 25.52 -17.27 37.46
C MET A 58 25.60 -15.93 36.73
N VAL A 59 24.63 -15.02 36.95
CA VAL A 59 24.65 -13.67 36.34
C VAL A 59 25.92 -12.93 36.71
N THR A 60 26.29 -12.93 38.00
CA THR A 60 27.47 -12.20 38.49
C THR A 60 28.77 -12.78 37.91
N SER A 61 28.92 -14.11 37.92
CA SER A 61 30.09 -14.80 37.37
C SER A 61 30.26 -14.52 35.87
N GLU A 62 29.16 -14.56 35.13
CA GLU A 62 29.15 -14.34 33.70
C GLU A 62 29.40 -12.88 33.32
N THR A 63 28.84 -11.93 34.09
CA THR A 63 29.09 -10.49 33.93
C THR A 63 30.58 -10.19 34.10
N VAL A 64 31.22 -10.74 35.14
CA VAL A 64 32.66 -10.59 35.40
C VAL A 64 33.49 -11.24 34.27
N ARG A 65 33.04 -12.38 33.74
CA ARG A 65 33.69 -13.06 32.62
C ARG A 65 33.60 -12.24 31.32
N GLU A 66 32.47 -11.62 31.04
CA GLU A 66 32.26 -10.74 29.87
C GLU A 66 33.12 -9.48 29.95
N ALA A 67 33.35 -8.95 31.16
CA ALA A 67 34.33 -7.88 31.39
C ALA A 67 35.80 -8.34 31.28
N GLY A 68 36.05 -9.64 31.17
CA GLY A 68 37.37 -10.27 31.00
C GLY A 68 37.99 -10.77 32.32
N CYS A 69 37.83 -10.02 33.41
CA CYS A 69 38.18 -10.44 34.77
C CYS A 69 37.57 -9.50 35.81
N LEU A 70 37.70 -9.83 37.09
CA LEU A 70 37.18 -9.01 38.18
C LEU A 70 37.81 -7.62 38.20
N GLN A 71 39.12 -7.49 37.99
CA GLN A 71 39.80 -6.20 37.96
C GLN A 71 39.33 -5.32 36.80
N ALA A 72 39.05 -5.92 35.64
CA ALA A 72 38.53 -5.21 34.48
C ALA A 72 37.09 -4.76 34.71
N TYR A 73 36.27 -5.59 35.36
CA TYR A 73 34.91 -5.23 35.78
C TYR A 73 34.91 -4.07 36.79
N ASP A 74 35.74 -4.15 37.83
CA ASP A 74 35.86 -3.12 38.87
C ASP A 74 36.39 -1.78 38.32
N ALA A 75 37.11 -1.81 37.19
CA ALA A 75 37.59 -0.62 36.50
C ALA A 75 36.53 0.07 35.62
N LEU A 76 35.40 -0.59 35.34
CA LEU A 76 34.26 0.02 34.64
C LEU A 76 33.59 1.08 35.52
N SER A 77 32.95 2.08 34.90
CA SER A 77 32.09 2.99 35.65
C SER A 77 30.87 2.25 36.21
N VAL A 78 30.22 2.83 37.22
CA VAL A 78 28.99 2.26 37.80
C VAL A 78 27.90 2.09 36.73
N GLU A 79 27.77 3.04 35.82
CA GLU A 79 26.83 2.95 34.70
C GLU A 79 27.16 1.78 33.77
N GLN A 80 28.44 1.59 33.43
CA GLN A 80 28.88 0.48 32.58
C GLN A 80 28.70 -0.88 33.25
N GLN A 81 28.94 -0.97 34.56
CA GLN A 81 28.68 -2.18 35.34
C GLN A 81 27.19 -2.52 35.35
N LEU A 82 26.32 -1.52 35.55
CA LEU A 82 24.86 -1.70 35.50
C LEU A 82 24.40 -2.13 34.11
N GLU A 83 24.84 -1.45 33.04
CA GLU A 83 24.50 -1.81 31.67
C GLU A 83 24.92 -3.24 31.31
N LEU A 84 26.13 -3.64 31.70
CA LEU A 84 26.62 -4.99 31.46
C LEU A 84 25.81 -6.03 32.24
N LYS A 85 25.59 -5.78 33.54
CA LYS A 85 24.81 -6.68 34.40
C LYS A 85 23.36 -6.84 33.90
N ASP A 86 22.71 -5.75 33.49
CA ASP A 86 21.35 -5.78 32.94
C ASP A 86 21.30 -6.54 31.61
N ALA A 87 22.32 -6.38 30.76
CA ALA A 87 22.45 -7.15 29.52
C ALA A 87 22.64 -8.65 29.79
N THR A 88 23.54 -9.01 30.72
CA THR A 88 23.77 -10.40 31.13
C THR A 88 22.51 -11.00 31.77
N TRP A 89 21.83 -10.27 32.66
CA TRP A 89 20.55 -10.69 33.25
C TRP A 89 19.51 -10.99 32.17
N THR A 90 19.32 -10.06 31.23
CA THR A 90 18.34 -10.20 30.15
C THR A 90 18.63 -11.43 29.30
N ARG A 91 19.90 -11.64 28.94
CA ARG A 91 20.32 -12.79 28.13
C ARG A 91 20.07 -14.12 28.85
N ILE A 92 20.49 -14.26 30.10
CA ILE A 92 20.30 -15.52 30.84
C ILE A 92 18.80 -15.75 31.10
N SER A 93 18.02 -14.69 31.36
CA SER A 93 16.56 -14.79 31.47
C SER A 93 15.94 -15.30 30.15
N GLN A 94 16.36 -14.79 28.99
CA GLN A 94 15.93 -15.32 27.69
C GLN A 94 16.29 -16.79 27.51
N ASP A 95 17.50 -17.21 27.88
CA ASP A 95 17.95 -18.60 27.76
C ASP A 95 17.09 -19.54 28.62
N ILE A 96 16.74 -19.13 29.85
CA ILE A 96 15.81 -19.87 30.72
C ILE A 96 14.42 -19.89 30.10
N GLY A 97 13.94 -18.74 29.62
CA GLY A 97 12.64 -18.63 28.95
C GLY A 97 12.52 -19.55 27.74
N GLU A 98 13.58 -19.68 26.94
CA GLU A 98 13.61 -20.59 25.78
C GLU A 98 13.53 -22.06 26.24
N ARG A 99 14.21 -22.43 27.33
CA ARG A 99 14.09 -23.78 27.91
C ARG A 99 12.68 -24.06 28.43
N GLU A 100 12.05 -23.09 29.09
CA GLU A 100 10.67 -23.22 29.56
C GLU A 100 9.68 -23.28 28.39
N PHE A 101 9.91 -22.49 27.34
CA PHE A 101 9.12 -22.55 26.12
C PHE A 101 9.27 -23.93 25.43
N ALA A 102 10.48 -24.49 25.39
CA ALA A 102 10.74 -25.79 24.78
C ALA A 102 9.95 -26.94 25.43
N LYS A 103 9.59 -26.81 26.72
CA LYS A 103 8.76 -27.79 27.45
C LYS A 103 7.28 -27.77 27.05
N LEU A 104 6.83 -26.71 26.39
CA LEU A 104 5.42 -26.57 26.00
C LEU A 104 5.04 -27.55 24.88
N THR A 105 3.75 -27.86 24.84
CA THR A 105 3.15 -28.63 23.74
C THR A 105 3.23 -27.86 22.42
N PRO A 106 3.22 -28.55 21.26
CA PRO A 106 3.21 -27.89 19.95
C PRO A 106 2.09 -26.85 19.80
N GLU A 107 0.91 -27.14 20.36
CA GLU A 107 -0.27 -26.27 20.32
C GLU A 107 -0.01 -24.98 21.09
N GLN A 108 0.47 -25.08 22.34
CA GLN A 108 0.82 -23.91 23.15
C GLN A 108 1.91 -23.05 22.49
N LYS A 109 2.92 -23.69 21.89
CA LYS A 109 3.97 -22.97 21.15
C LYS A 109 3.39 -22.20 19.97
N SER A 110 2.48 -22.82 19.23
CA SER A 110 1.80 -22.20 18.10
C SER A 110 1.00 -20.97 18.53
N ASP A 111 0.28 -21.05 19.64
CA ASP A 111 -0.53 -19.94 20.15
C ASP A 111 0.34 -18.77 20.63
N ILE A 112 1.41 -19.07 21.38
CA ILE A 112 2.30 -18.04 21.94
C ILE A 112 3.02 -17.29 20.82
N ASP A 113 3.58 -18.00 19.86
CA ASP A 113 4.34 -17.41 18.75
C ASP A 113 3.42 -17.00 17.58
N LEU A 114 2.09 -17.05 17.74
CA LEU A 114 1.12 -16.67 16.72
C LEU A 114 1.37 -15.21 16.29
N SER A 115 1.58 -15.04 14.99
CA SER A 115 1.72 -13.73 14.35
C SER A 115 1.31 -13.87 12.89
N LEU A 116 0.14 -13.35 12.57
CA LEU A 116 -0.43 -13.36 11.23
C LEU A 116 -0.27 -11.99 10.58
N TRP A 117 -0.06 -12.01 9.27
CA TRP A 117 0.04 -10.80 8.46
C TRP A 117 -0.91 -10.87 7.28
N ALA A 118 -1.61 -9.75 7.03
CA ALA A 118 -2.36 -9.55 5.81
C ALA A 118 -2.02 -8.18 5.21
N GLY A 119 -1.80 -8.14 3.90
CA GLY A 119 -1.64 -6.88 3.20
C GLY A 119 -2.99 -6.27 2.79
N CYS A 120 -3.03 -4.95 2.75
CA CYS A 120 -4.23 -4.18 2.39
C CYS A 120 -4.77 -4.57 1.00
N CYS A 121 -6.05 -4.96 0.96
CA CYS A 121 -6.71 -5.47 -0.25
C CYS A 121 -6.74 -4.47 -1.40
N MET A 122 -6.81 -3.18 -1.10
CA MET A 122 -6.82 -2.14 -2.14
C MET A 122 -5.46 -1.93 -2.79
N HIS A 123 -4.38 -2.16 -2.04
CA HIS A 123 -3.04 -2.13 -2.61
C HIS A 123 -2.80 -3.37 -3.49
N LYS A 124 -3.43 -4.52 -3.19
CA LYS A 124 -3.39 -5.70 -4.08
C LYS A 124 -3.99 -5.35 -5.43
N GLU A 125 -5.19 -4.79 -5.42
CA GLU A 125 -5.90 -4.35 -6.62
C GLU A 125 -5.09 -3.31 -7.41
N LEU A 126 -4.61 -2.25 -6.75
CA LEU A 126 -3.81 -1.21 -7.39
C LEU A 126 -2.52 -1.77 -8.00
N ASN A 127 -1.85 -2.69 -7.31
CA ASN A 127 -0.64 -3.30 -7.82
C ASN A 127 -0.95 -4.25 -8.99
N ALA A 128 -2.03 -5.01 -8.93
CA ALA A 128 -2.45 -5.86 -10.03
C ALA A 128 -2.81 -5.06 -11.29
N PHE A 129 -3.54 -3.96 -11.12
CA PHE A 129 -3.79 -2.99 -12.18
C PHE A 129 -2.49 -2.48 -12.81
N LYS A 130 -1.51 -2.07 -11.98
CA LYS A 130 -0.17 -1.68 -12.48
C LYS A 130 0.54 -2.80 -13.23
N GLY A 131 0.40 -4.04 -12.77
CA GLY A 131 0.91 -5.22 -13.46
C GLY A 131 0.34 -5.37 -14.87
N GLY A 132 -0.97 -5.19 -15.02
CA GLY A 132 -1.62 -5.20 -16.33
C GLY A 132 -1.18 -4.04 -17.23
N VAL A 133 -1.05 -2.82 -16.70
CA VAL A 133 -0.53 -1.66 -17.44
C VAL A 133 0.90 -1.90 -17.94
N ASN A 134 1.77 -2.47 -17.10
CA ASN A 134 3.13 -2.80 -17.51
C ASN A 134 3.16 -3.83 -18.63
N ALA A 135 2.30 -4.85 -18.56
CA ALA A 135 2.20 -5.88 -19.61
C ALA A 135 1.67 -5.30 -20.95
N MET A 136 0.81 -4.29 -20.92
CA MET A 136 0.44 -3.56 -22.16
C MET A 136 1.65 -2.84 -22.77
N ALA A 137 2.47 -2.18 -21.95
CA ALA A 137 3.68 -1.53 -22.44
C ALA A 137 4.66 -2.54 -23.05
N GLU A 138 4.86 -3.70 -22.40
CA GLU A 138 5.67 -4.80 -22.93
C GLU A 138 5.11 -5.37 -24.23
N PHE A 139 3.78 -5.53 -24.33
CA PHE A 139 3.13 -5.98 -25.57
C PHE A 139 3.42 -5.05 -26.75
N TRP A 140 3.32 -3.73 -26.57
CA TRP A 140 3.66 -2.78 -27.62
C TRP A 140 5.14 -2.84 -28.02
N TRP A 141 6.04 -2.99 -27.04
CA TRP A 141 7.47 -3.20 -27.29
C TRP A 141 7.74 -4.49 -28.08
N ASP A 142 7.04 -5.56 -27.76
CA ASP A 142 7.18 -6.86 -28.43
C ASP A 142 6.71 -6.80 -29.89
N ILE A 143 5.57 -6.15 -30.17
CA ILE A 143 5.09 -5.95 -31.55
C ILE A 143 6.11 -5.13 -32.36
N LEU A 144 6.57 -4.02 -31.78
CA LEU A 144 7.59 -3.15 -32.36
C LEU A 144 8.85 -3.92 -32.75
N PHE A 145 9.35 -4.76 -31.85
CA PHE A 145 10.61 -5.49 -32.02
C PHE A 145 10.48 -6.70 -32.94
N LYS A 146 9.36 -7.43 -32.88
CA LYS A 146 9.17 -8.69 -33.61
C LYS A 146 8.71 -8.51 -35.06
N MET A 147 7.92 -7.47 -35.35
CA MET A 147 7.28 -7.35 -36.68
C MET A 147 7.98 -6.35 -37.62
N GLY A 148 8.89 -5.50 -37.12
CA GLY A 148 9.65 -4.56 -37.96
C GLY A 148 8.78 -3.58 -38.76
N LEU A 149 7.54 -3.31 -38.32
CA LEU A 149 6.53 -2.58 -39.08
C LEU A 149 6.56 -1.05 -38.82
N GLN A 150 6.31 -0.29 -39.89
CA GLN A 150 6.44 1.17 -40.00
C GLN A 150 5.13 1.98 -39.81
N SER A 151 4.03 1.38 -39.34
CA SER A 151 2.72 2.06 -39.19
C SER A 151 2.49 2.58 -37.76
N HIS A 152 2.00 3.82 -37.59
CA HIS A 152 1.77 4.44 -36.26
C HIS A 152 0.79 3.64 -35.37
N ILE A 153 -0.09 2.83 -35.95
CA ILE A 153 -1.02 1.98 -35.19
C ILE A 153 -0.29 0.80 -34.53
N ASP A 154 0.83 0.38 -35.11
CA ASP A 154 1.67 -0.72 -34.63
C ASP A 154 2.87 -0.21 -33.81
N LEU A 155 3.06 1.12 -33.72
CA LEU A 155 4.14 1.75 -32.93
C LEU A 155 3.79 1.91 -31.43
N GLY A 156 2.61 1.45 -31.03
CA GLY A 156 2.08 1.67 -29.68
C GLY A 156 1.67 3.13 -29.43
N PRO A 157 1.33 3.46 -28.18
CA PRO A 157 0.77 4.77 -27.84
C PRO A 157 1.73 5.92 -28.11
N CYS A 158 1.20 7.02 -28.65
CA CYS A 158 2.00 8.20 -28.90
C CYS A 158 2.54 8.79 -27.58
N LYS A 159 3.81 9.20 -27.58
CA LYS A 159 4.40 9.88 -26.42
C LYS A 159 3.75 11.23 -26.17
N LEU A 160 3.41 11.49 -24.91
CA LEU A 160 2.82 12.74 -24.43
C LEU A 160 3.89 13.53 -23.64
N TYR A 161 4.85 14.09 -24.39
CA TYR A 161 6.02 14.79 -23.84
C TYR A 161 5.63 15.97 -22.95
N ASN A 162 6.42 16.29 -21.93
CA ASN A 162 6.35 17.63 -21.35
C ASN A 162 6.97 18.66 -22.32
N ARG A 163 6.82 19.96 -22.05
CA ARG A 163 7.28 21.03 -22.95
C ARG A 163 8.78 20.93 -23.28
N ASP A 164 9.60 20.63 -22.28
CA ASP A 164 11.05 20.58 -22.43
C ASP A 164 11.47 19.33 -23.22
N ASN A 165 10.91 18.18 -22.88
CA ASN A 165 11.12 16.94 -23.61
C ASN A 165 10.64 17.04 -25.06
N ALA A 166 9.55 17.76 -25.34
CA ALA A 166 9.08 17.99 -26.69
C ALA A 166 10.05 18.85 -27.50
N ALA A 167 10.71 19.83 -26.86
CA ALA A 167 11.76 20.62 -27.49
C ALA A 167 13.00 19.76 -27.73
N SER A 168 13.42 18.95 -26.75
CA SER A 168 14.57 18.05 -26.87
C SER A 168 14.36 16.96 -27.92
N ALA A 169 13.16 16.37 -28.01
CA ALA A 169 12.84 15.32 -29.00
C ALA A 169 12.94 15.81 -30.45
N LYS A 170 12.80 17.12 -30.71
CA LYS A 170 13.00 17.70 -32.05
C LYS A 170 14.47 17.72 -32.48
N ALA A 171 15.41 17.65 -31.54
CA ALA A 171 16.85 17.58 -31.81
C ALA A 171 17.31 16.13 -31.96
N ALA A 172 16.74 15.40 -32.93
CA ALA A 172 16.99 13.98 -33.15
C ALA A 172 18.50 13.67 -33.29
N GLY A 173 18.94 12.52 -32.75
CA GLY A 173 20.34 12.10 -32.76
C GLY A 173 21.20 12.69 -31.63
N THR A 174 20.62 13.46 -30.71
CA THR A 174 21.31 13.95 -29.51
C THR A 174 21.00 13.09 -28.28
N ASP A 175 21.90 13.08 -27.30
CA ASP A 175 21.67 12.46 -25.98
C ASP A 175 20.42 13.05 -25.30
N ALA A 176 20.15 14.35 -25.52
CA ALA A 176 18.97 15.02 -25.01
C ALA A 176 17.67 14.46 -25.62
N ALA A 177 17.66 14.19 -26.93
CA ALA A 177 16.52 13.56 -27.60
C ALA A 177 16.33 12.10 -27.14
N MET A 178 17.41 11.33 -27.03
CA MET A 178 17.35 9.95 -26.52
C MET A 178 16.81 9.90 -25.08
N ARG A 179 17.27 10.81 -24.22
CA ARG A 179 16.76 10.94 -22.85
C ARG A 179 15.29 11.35 -22.84
N ALA A 180 14.92 12.35 -23.64
CA ALA A 180 13.53 12.81 -23.73
C ALA A 180 12.58 11.68 -24.17
N GLU A 181 13.02 10.82 -25.09
CA GLU A 181 12.28 9.64 -25.53
C GLU A 181 12.16 8.60 -24.41
N GLY A 182 13.27 8.29 -23.73
CA GLY A 182 13.30 7.29 -22.66
C GLY A 182 12.51 7.67 -21.41
N VAL A 183 12.41 8.96 -21.08
CA VAL A 183 11.68 9.43 -19.88
C VAL A 183 10.24 9.85 -20.13
N SER A 184 9.80 9.88 -21.40
CA SER A 184 8.44 10.27 -21.76
C SER A 184 7.54 9.06 -21.89
N PHE A 185 6.30 9.22 -21.43
CA PHE A 185 5.29 8.17 -21.45
C PHE A 185 4.14 8.57 -22.37
N GLY A 186 3.47 7.58 -22.94
CA GLY A 186 2.23 7.69 -23.70
C GLY A 186 1.12 6.87 -23.06
N GLY A 187 0.04 6.63 -23.79
CA GLY A 187 -0.97 5.66 -23.40
C GLY A 187 -2.05 6.18 -22.45
N ALA A 188 -2.98 5.29 -22.12
CA ALA A 188 -4.20 5.61 -21.39
C ALA A 188 -3.91 6.26 -20.04
N ILE A 189 -3.00 5.67 -19.25
CA ILE A 189 -2.71 6.16 -17.89
C ILE A 189 -2.11 7.56 -17.94
N LYS A 190 -1.16 7.80 -18.84
CA LYS A 190 -0.56 9.12 -19.00
C LYS A 190 -1.61 10.14 -19.46
N LEU A 191 -2.46 9.77 -20.41
CA LEU A 191 -3.55 10.60 -20.91
C LEU A 191 -4.49 11.00 -19.76
N VAL A 192 -5.02 10.05 -18.99
CA VAL A 192 -5.98 10.35 -17.92
C VAL A 192 -5.37 11.09 -16.74
N SER A 193 -4.06 10.94 -16.48
CA SER A 193 -3.35 11.81 -15.54
C SER A 193 -3.29 13.26 -16.03
N LEU A 194 -3.04 13.49 -17.33
CA LEU A 194 -3.09 14.84 -17.92
C LEU A 194 -4.53 15.38 -17.94
N CYS A 195 -5.52 14.55 -18.25
CA CYS A 195 -6.93 14.92 -18.15
C CYS A 195 -7.27 15.37 -16.73
N GLY A 196 -6.84 14.66 -15.68
CA GLY A 196 -7.08 15.13 -14.30
C GLY A 196 -6.38 16.45 -14.00
N ALA A 197 -5.15 16.64 -14.48
CA ALA A 197 -4.45 17.91 -14.33
C ALA A 197 -5.14 19.08 -15.04
N ILE A 198 -5.94 18.84 -16.08
CA ILE A 198 -6.69 19.90 -16.79
C ILE A 198 -8.12 20.02 -16.23
N PHE A 199 -8.84 18.91 -16.13
CA PHE A 199 -10.28 18.84 -15.86
C PHE A 199 -10.63 18.72 -14.38
N ARG A 200 -9.66 18.41 -13.51
CA ARG A 200 -9.82 18.39 -12.04
C ARG A 200 -8.52 18.81 -11.37
N HIS A 201 -8.09 20.03 -11.70
CA HIS A 201 -6.85 20.56 -11.18
C HIS A 201 -6.95 20.87 -9.67
N LYS A 202 -5.88 20.60 -8.92
CA LYS A 202 -5.83 20.83 -7.46
C LYS A 202 -6.03 22.30 -7.03
N ASP A 203 -5.57 23.22 -7.87
CA ASP A 203 -5.82 24.66 -7.72
C ASP A 203 -7.07 25.01 -8.51
N ARG A 204 -8.14 25.39 -7.81
CA ARG A 204 -9.45 25.75 -8.39
C ARG A 204 -9.39 26.93 -9.35
N LYS A 205 -8.35 27.77 -9.29
CA LYS A 205 -8.18 28.90 -10.21
C LYS A 205 -7.51 28.51 -11.52
N ARG A 206 -7.02 27.28 -11.63
CA ARG A 206 -6.30 26.76 -12.80
C ARG A 206 -7.05 25.57 -13.37
N GLY A 207 -6.83 25.30 -14.65
CA GLY A 207 -7.48 24.21 -15.37
C GLY A 207 -8.81 24.63 -16.02
N GLN A 208 -9.57 23.62 -16.44
CA GLN A 208 -10.79 23.75 -17.24
C GLN A 208 -11.99 23.08 -16.54
N GLN A 209 -11.91 22.82 -15.24
CA GLN A 209 -12.91 22.04 -14.51
C GLN A 209 -14.33 22.64 -14.62
N ASP A 210 -14.51 23.91 -14.29
CA ASP A 210 -15.84 24.53 -14.32
C ASP A 210 -16.32 24.73 -15.77
N SER A 211 -15.42 25.10 -16.68
CA SER A 211 -15.71 25.17 -18.12
C SER A 211 -16.22 23.83 -18.68
N LEU A 212 -15.57 22.73 -18.29
CA LEU A 212 -15.97 21.38 -18.67
C LEU A 212 -17.37 21.04 -18.14
N ARG A 213 -17.63 21.37 -16.86
CA ARG A 213 -18.94 21.11 -16.24
C ARG A 213 -20.05 21.84 -16.97
N PHE A 214 -19.88 23.12 -17.27
CA PHE A 214 -20.86 23.90 -18.02
C PHE A 214 -21.03 23.39 -19.46
N PHE A 215 -19.94 22.97 -20.11
CA PHE A 215 -20.01 22.39 -21.45
C PHE A 215 -20.84 21.10 -21.47
N PHE A 216 -20.62 20.20 -20.51
CA PHE A 216 -21.39 18.96 -20.41
C PHE A 216 -22.85 19.22 -20.04
N ASP A 217 -23.13 20.13 -19.11
CA ASP A 217 -24.49 20.53 -18.78
C ASP A 217 -25.25 21.05 -20.02
N LEU A 218 -24.60 21.89 -20.83
CA LEU A 218 -25.17 22.40 -22.07
C LEU A 218 -25.38 21.32 -23.14
N LYS A 219 -24.46 20.35 -23.25
CA LYS A 219 -24.46 19.36 -24.35
C LYS A 219 -25.34 18.15 -24.07
N VAL A 220 -25.35 17.68 -22.82
CA VAL A 220 -26.02 16.43 -22.44
C VAL A 220 -27.01 16.59 -21.28
N GLY A 221 -27.15 17.80 -20.71
CA GLY A 221 -28.13 18.10 -19.66
C GLY A 221 -27.72 17.64 -18.26
N PHE A 222 -26.46 17.27 -18.07
CA PHE A 222 -25.91 16.93 -16.76
C PHE A 222 -24.42 17.22 -16.67
N ILE A 223 -23.96 17.42 -15.43
CA ILE A 223 -22.57 17.73 -15.13
C ILE A 223 -21.79 16.43 -14.87
N ILE A 224 -20.58 16.35 -15.44
CA ILE A 224 -19.62 15.31 -15.11
C ILE A 224 -18.53 15.88 -14.20
N CYS A 225 -18.22 15.17 -13.12
CA CYS A 225 -17.03 15.41 -12.33
C CYS A 225 -15.93 14.44 -12.75
N PHE A 226 -14.87 14.95 -13.37
CA PHE A 226 -13.74 14.10 -13.77
C PHE A 226 -13.14 13.40 -12.54
N PRO A 227 -12.69 12.13 -12.63
CA PRO A 227 -12.10 11.44 -11.48
C PRO A 227 -10.79 12.09 -10.99
N ASP A 228 -10.48 11.89 -9.70
CA ASP A 228 -9.39 12.59 -9.02
C ASP A 228 -8.00 11.96 -9.26
N THR A 229 -7.56 11.90 -10.52
CA THR A 229 -6.29 11.27 -10.88
C THR A 229 -5.05 12.06 -10.39
N SER A 230 -5.24 13.29 -9.91
CA SER A 230 -4.17 14.12 -9.32
C SER A 230 -3.90 13.79 -7.85
N ASN A 231 -4.85 13.16 -7.17
CA ASN A 231 -4.71 12.71 -5.80
C ASN A 231 -4.59 11.18 -5.78
N SER A 232 -3.95 10.61 -4.76
CA SER A 232 -3.70 9.15 -4.65
C SER A 232 -4.97 8.37 -4.28
N HIS A 233 -6.06 8.55 -5.02
CA HIS A 233 -7.29 7.76 -4.87
C HIS A 233 -7.18 6.48 -5.68
N PHE A 234 -7.44 5.35 -5.03
CA PHE A 234 -7.52 4.04 -5.67
C PHE A 234 -8.58 4.05 -6.77
N GLN A 235 -8.30 3.35 -7.87
CA GLN A 235 -9.16 3.22 -9.05
C GLN A 235 -9.49 4.52 -9.80
N SER A 236 -9.00 5.67 -9.36
CA SER A 236 -9.26 6.96 -10.01
C SER A 236 -8.83 7.00 -11.47
N HIS A 237 -7.72 6.33 -11.82
CA HIS A 237 -7.22 6.29 -13.19
C HIS A 237 -8.08 5.38 -14.07
N GLU A 238 -8.54 4.25 -13.55
CA GLU A 238 -9.42 3.33 -14.25
C GLU A 238 -10.80 3.94 -14.48
N GLU A 239 -11.38 4.57 -13.45
CA GLU A 239 -12.63 5.32 -13.55
C GLU A 239 -12.49 6.48 -14.57
N ALA A 240 -11.32 7.14 -14.62
CA ALA A 240 -11.06 8.18 -15.61
C ALA A 240 -11.00 7.61 -17.03
N CYS A 241 -10.42 6.43 -17.24
CA CYS A 241 -10.46 5.75 -18.54
C CYS A 241 -11.90 5.50 -18.99
N VAL A 242 -12.74 5.02 -18.05
CA VAL A 242 -14.17 4.79 -18.28
C VAL A 242 -14.92 6.07 -18.64
N ILE A 243 -14.71 7.15 -17.88
CA ILE A 243 -15.33 8.45 -18.20
C ILE A 243 -14.89 8.97 -19.57
N VAL A 244 -13.61 8.83 -19.90
CA VAL A 244 -13.07 9.29 -21.18
C VAL A 244 -13.64 8.49 -22.34
N ILE A 245 -13.74 7.15 -22.25
CA ILE A 245 -14.24 6.35 -23.37
C ILE A 245 -15.74 6.57 -23.62
N VAL A 246 -16.54 6.70 -22.56
CA VAL A 246 -17.99 6.95 -22.66
C VAL A 246 -18.28 8.29 -23.35
N HIS A 247 -17.45 9.31 -23.09
CA HIS A 247 -17.67 10.67 -23.57
C HIS A 247 -16.55 11.15 -24.49
N LEU A 248 -15.89 10.23 -25.21
CA LEU A 248 -14.66 10.50 -25.96
C LEU A 248 -14.84 11.66 -26.95
N ASP A 249 -15.91 11.61 -27.74
CA ASP A 249 -16.20 12.62 -28.75
C ASP A 249 -16.53 13.99 -28.13
N LEU A 250 -17.20 14.01 -26.97
CA LEU A 250 -17.48 15.24 -26.23
C LEU A 250 -16.21 15.85 -25.62
N PHE A 251 -15.24 15.04 -25.17
CA PHE A 251 -13.94 15.56 -24.72
C PHE A 251 -13.13 16.17 -25.86
N ILE A 252 -13.21 15.57 -27.06
CA ILE A 252 -12.57 16.12 -28.27
C ILE A 252 -13.24 17.44 -28.64
N GLU A 253 -14.58 17.47 -28.72
CA GLU A 253 -15.35 18.68 -29.02
C GLU A 253 -15.10 19.79 -27.98
N PHE A 254 -15.01 19.42 -26.69
CA PHE A 254 -14.69 20.37 -25.63
C PHE A 254 -13.33 21.03 -25.83
N LEU A 255 -12.31 20.28 -26.24
CA LEU A 255 -10.99 20.85 -26.51
C LEU A 255 -10.98 21.70 -27.77
N ASP A 256 -11.77 21.37 -28.79
CA ASP A 256 -12.00 22.27 -29.94
C ASP A 256 -12.67 23.58 -29.48
N TYR A 257 -13.69 23.51 -28.64
CA TYR A 257 -14.32 24.67 -28.00
C TYR A 257 -13.31 25.51 -27.20
N VAL A 258 -12.46 24.88 -26.39
CA VAL A 258 -11.42 25.57 -25.61
C VAL A 258 -10.41 26.26 -26.53
N ARG A 259 -10.01 25.62 -27.63
CA ARG A 259 -9.11 26.22 -28.63
C ARG A 259 -9.76 27.48 -29.21
N ASP A 260 -11.01 27.38 -29.65
CA ASP A 260 -11.65 28.44 -30.43
C ASP A 260 -11.99 29.68 -29.57
N ASN A 261 -12.20 29.50 -28.27
CA ASN A 261 -12.43 30.58 -27.30
C ASN A 261 -11.14 31.28 -26.82
N LYS A 262 -9.96 30.75 -27.12
CA LYS A 262 -8.70 31.42 -26.77
C LYS A 262 -8.39 32.51 -27.79
N GLY A 263 -7.88 33.64 -27.30
CA GLY A 263 -7.44 34.74 -28.18
C GLY A 263 -6.38 34.31 -29.20
N THR A 264 -5.53 33.35 -28.86
CA THR A 264 -4.51 32.78 -29.77
C THR A 264 -5.06 31.72 -30.72
N ARG A 265 -6.28 31.22 -30.48
CA ARG A 265 -6.88 30.05 -31.17
C ARG A 265 -6.00 28.81 -31.20
N THR A 266 -5.19 28.63 -30.14
CA THR A 266 -4.27 27.51 -30.00
C THR A 266 -4.42 26.86 -28.63
N LEU A 267 -4.31 25.53 -28.61
CA LEU A 267 -4.21 24.78 -27.35
C LEU A 267 -2.84 25.00 -26.71
N ASN A 268 -2.80 25.03 -25.39
CA ASN A 268 -1.52 24.99 -24.69
C ASN A 268 -0.89 23.59 -24.84
N HIS A 269 0.38 23.44 -24.45
CA HIS A 269 1.10 22.18 -24.63
C HIS A 269 0.40 20.97 -23.97
N MET A 270 -0.18 21.14 -22.79
CA MET A 270 -0.83 20.06 -22.06
C MET A 270 -2.17 19.67 -22.71
N GLU A 271 -2.98 20.66 -23.08
CA GLU A 271 -4.23 20.45 -23.80
C GLU A 271 -3.98 19.83 -25.17
N SER A 272 -2.93 20.25 -25.89
CA SER A 272 -2.55 19.66 -27.18
C SER A 272 -2.14 18.19 -27.02
N ASN A 273 -1.45 17.82 -25.94
CA ASN A 273 -1.12 16.43 -25.66
C ASN A 273 -2.38 15.61 -25.37
N VAL A 274 -3.32 16.14 -24.57
CA VAL A 274 -4.59 15.46 -24.31
C VAL A 274 -5.36 15.28 -25.61
N PHE A 275 -5.49 16.34 -26.42
CA PHE A 275 -6.17 16.27 -27.71
C PHE A 275 -5.54 15.24 -28.65
N LYS A 276 -4.21 15.16 -28.67
CA LYS A 276 -3.47 14.14 -29.43
C LYS A 276 -3.78 12.74 -28.91
N GLY A 277 -3.65 12.51 -27.60
CA GLY A 277 -3.90 11.20 -26.98
C GLY A 277 -5.35 10.72 -27.13
N LEU A 278 -6.33 11.62 -27.07
CA LEU A 278 -7.75 11.30 -27.31
C LEU A 278 -8.02 10.84 -28.75
N LYS A 279 -7.15 11.17 -29.71
CA LYS A 279 -7.28 10.77 -31.13
C LYS A 279 -6.38 9.60 -31.51
N ASP A 280 -5.49 9.21 -30.61
CA ASP A 280 -4.49 8.17 -30.84
C ASP A 280 -5.10 6.77 -30.68
N ILE A 281 -5.06 5.96 -31.74
CA ILE A 281 -5.71 4.63 -31.77
C ILE A 281 -5.13 3.70 -30.69
N PRO A 282 -3.81 3.50 -30.55
CA PRO A 282 -3.27 2.66 -29.49
C PRO A 282 -3.62 3.14 -28.07
N THR A 283 -3.64 4.47 -27.83
CA THR A 283 -4.11 5.03 -26.56
C THR A 283 -5.60 4.71 -26.31
N ARG A 284 -6.45 4.79 -27.34
CA ARG A 284 -7.87 4.38 -27.24
C ARG A 284 -8.02 2.89 -26.96
N THR A 285 -7.18 2.04 -27.56
CA THR A 285 -7.15 0.61 -27.27
C THR A 285 -6.86 0.35 -25.79
N GLU A 286 -5.85 1.03 -25.22
CA GLU A 286 -5.56 0.92 -23.79
C GLU A 286 -6.71 1.44 -22.91
N LEU A 287 -7.38 2.54 -23.29
CA LEU A 287 -8.55 3.06 -22.56
C LEU A 287 -9.67 2.00 -22.51
N CYS A 288 -9.94 1.31 -23.62
CA CYS A 288 -10.93 0.24 -23.68
C CYS A 288 -10.54 -0.95 -22.80
N VAL A 289 -9.30 -1.43 -22.89
CA VAL A 289 -8.80 -2.55 -22.06
C VAL A 289 -8.92 -2.25 -20.57
N VAL A 290 -8.46 -1.07 -20.14
CA VAL A 290 -8.57 -0.64 -18.74
C VAL A 290 -10.03 -0.53 -18.30
N SER A 291 -10.92 -0.03 -19.17
CA SER A 291 -12.34 0.08 -18.86
C SER A 291 -13.00 -1.29 -18.68
N LEU A 292 -12.67 -2.27 -19.52
CA LEU A 292 -13.15 -3.65 -19.39
C LEU A 292 -12.65 -4.31 -18.11
N TYR A 293 -11.36 -4.17 -17.79
CA TYR A 293 -10.80 -4.69 -16.54
C TYR A 293 -11.46 -4.04 -15.31
N TRP A 294 -11.71 -2.74 -15.36
CA TRP A 294 -12.36 -2.01 -14.26
C TRP A 294 -13.78 -2.54 -13.99
N LEU A 295 -14.56 -2.74 -15.05
CA LEU A 295 -15.91 -3.28 -14.99
C LEU A 295 -15.95 -4.73 -14.51
N ALA A 296 -15.00 -5.56 -14.96
CA ALA A 296 -15.00 -6.99 -14.73
C ALA A 296 -14.34 -7.41 -13.41
N ILE A 297 -13.32 -6.69 -12.97
CA ILE A 297 -12.46 -7.09 -11.84
C ILE A 297 -12.44 -5.99 -10.77
N SER A 298 -11.94 -4.80 -11.11
CA SER A 298 -11.60 -3.77 -10.13
C SER A 298 -12.80 -3.35 -9.29
N VAL A 299 -13.93 -2.99 -9.92
CA VAL A 299 -15.13 -2.56 -9.21
C VAL A 299 -15.82 -3.72 -8.48
N PRO A 300 -16.08 -4.89 -9.10
CA PRO A 300 -16.59 -6.06 -8.39
C PRO A 300 -15.78 -6.42 -7.16
N TYR A 301 -14.45 -6.48 -7.28
CA TYR A 301 -13.56 -6.77 -6.15
C TYR A 301 -13.73 -5.73 -5.03
N MET A 302 -13.71 -4.44 -5.37
CA MET A 302 -13.89 -3.38 -4.39
C MET A 302 -15.28 -3.35 -3.76
N ARG A 303 -16.31 -3.80 -4.48
CA ARG A 303 -17.67 -3.96 -3.94
C ARG A 303 -17.73 -5.04 -2.87
N GLU A 304 -16.94 -6.10 -2.99
CA GLU A 304 -16.83 -7.15 -1.98
C GLU A 304 -15.88 -6.80 -0.83
N ILE A 305 -14.88 -5.93 -1.07
CA ILE A 305 -13.94 -5.48 -0.02
C ILE A 305 -14.49 -4.30 0.80
N ARG A 306 -15.25 -3.39 0.20
CA ARG A 306 -15.74 -2.16 0.86
C ARG A 306 -17.25 -1.98 0.83
N GLY A 307 -17.96 -2.70 -0.04
CA GLY A 307 -19.38 -2.48 -0.24
C GLY A 307 -20.23 -3.21 0.79
N HIS A 308 -21.53 -2.93 0.77
CA HIS A 308 -22.53 -3.67 1.57
C HIS A 308 -22.59 -5.17 1.26
N ALA A 309 -21.96 -5.60 0.16
CA ALA A 309 -21.81 -6.99 -0.23
C ALA A 309 -20.63 -7.71 0.43
N GLN A 310 -19.91 -7.03 1.33
CA GLN A 310 -18.82 -7.60 2.08
C GLN A 310 -19.30 -8.74 2.97
N CYS A 311 -18.79 -9.95 2.70
CA CYS A 311 -19.12 -11.14 3.50
C CYS A 311 -18.38 -11.18 4.84
N THR A 312 -17.25 -10.49 4.96
CA THR A 312 -16.42 -10.45 6.16
C THR A 312 -15.55 -9.21 6.20
N ASP A 313 -15.36 -8.65 7.39
CA ASP A 313 -14.44 -7.55 7.66
C ASP A 313 -13.03 -8.02 8.09
N ASN A 314 -12.85 -9.34 8.25
CA ASN A 314 -11.58 -9.95 8.58
C ASN A 314 -10.80 -10.33 7.30
N ALA A 315 -9.68 -9.64 7.07
CA ALA A 315 -8.79 -9.87 5.93
C ALA A 315 -8.24 -11.30 5.86
N LEU A 316 -8.13 -11.96 7.01
CA LEU A 316 -7.63 -13.33 7.13
C LEU A 316 -8.61 -14.36 6.56
N LEU A 317 -9.90 -14.01 6.45
CA LEU A 317 -10.95 -14.87 5.90
C LEU A 317 -11.16 -14.69 4.39
N LEU A 318 -10.32 -13.88 3.73
CA LEU A 318 -10.47 -13.56 2.29
C LEU A 318 -9.82 -14.58 1.34
N CYS A 319 -9.32 -15.71 1.83
CA CYS A 319 -8.76 -16.75 0.98
C CYS A 319 -9.74 -17.21 -0.13
N PRO A 320 -11.03 -17.50 0.15
CA PRO A 320 -11.98 -17.90 -0.88
C PRO A 320 -12.21 -16.83 -1.96
N LEU A 321 -12.21 -15.55 -1.58
CA LEU A 321 -12.33 -14.44 -2.54
C LEU A 321 -11.15 -14.41 -3.51
N HIS A 322 -9.92 -14.55 -3.01
CA HIS A 322 -8.72 -14.51 -3.86
C HIS A 322 -8.56 -15.77 -4.73
N GLN A 323 -9.06 -16.92 -4.26
CA GLN A 323 -9.15 -18.13 -5.07
C GLN A 323 -10.16 -17.95 -6.23
N ARG A 324 -11.36 -17.43 -5.94
CA ARG A 324 -12.36 -17.13 -6.98
C ARG A 324 -11.85 -16.08 -7.97
N LEU A 325 -11.19 -15.03 -7.49
CA LEU A 325 -10.55 -14.02 -8.34
C LEU A 325 -9.53 -14.63 -9.30
N SER A 326 -8.66 -15.52 -8.78
CA SER A 326 -7.65 -16.20 -9.58
C SER A 326 -8.28 -17.11 -10.64
N ALA A 327 -9.33 -17.85 -10.27
CA ALA A 327 -10.08 -18.69 -11.20
C ALA A 327 -10.81 -17.86 -12.26
N HIS A 328 -11.42 -16.74 -11.88
CA HIS A 328 -12.13 -15.85 -12.78
C HIS A 328 -11.20 -15.21 -13.82
N LEU A 329 -10.01 -14.76 -13.40
CA LEU A 329 -8.99 -14.26 -14.34
C LEU A 329 -8.56 -15.33 -15.34
N GLU A 330 -8.44 -16.60 -14.92
CA GLU A 330 -8.17 -17.72 -15.83
C GLU A 330 -9.33 -17.93 -16.82
N THR A 331 -10.57 -17.85 -16.37
CA THR A 331 -11.75 -17.92 -17.25
C THR A 331 -11.73 -16.82 -18.31
N LEU A 332 -11.43 -15.58 -17.91
CA LEU A 332 -11.33 -14.45 -18.86
C LEU A 332 -10.15 -14.59 -19.83
N LEU A 333 -9.03 -15.19 -19.39
CA LEU A 333 -7.88 -15.47 -20.27
C LEU A 333 -8.19 -16.56 -21.30
N GLN A 334 -8.90 -17.61 -20.89
CA GLN A 334 -9.29 -18.71 -21.77
C GLN A 334 -10.39 -18.30 -22.75
N ASN A 335 -11.29 -17.41 -22.33
CA ASN A 335 -12.35 -16.87 -23.17
C ASN A 335 -12.47 -15.34 -23.06
N PRO A 336 -11.58 -14.57 -23.75
CA PRO A 336 -11.66 -13.12 -23.77
C PRO A 336 -12.94 -12.58 -24.41
N GLY A 337 -13.66 -13.42 -25.17
CA GLY A 337 -14.97 -13.10 -25.73
C GLY A 337 -16.00 -12.68 -24.67
N LEU A 338 -15.84 -13.18 -23.43
CA LEU A 338 -16.65 -12.76 -22.28
C LEU A 338 -16.58 -11.26 -21.98
N LEU A 339 -15.59 -10.53 -22.52
CA LEU A 339 -15.48 -9.08 -22.38
C LEU A 339 -15.55 -8.33 -23.71
N LEU A 340 -15.42 -9.03 -24.83
CA LEU A 340 -15.27 -8.43 -26.15
C LEU A 340 -16.45 -8.67 -27.07
N ASP A 341 -17.18 -9.76 -26.90
CA ASP A 341 -18.26 -10.12 -27.80
C ASP A 341 -19.51 -9.28 -27.48
N SER A 342 -20.32 -8.99 -28.50
CA SER A 342 -21.48 -8.09 -28.37
C SER A 342 -22.59 -8.64 -27.48
N ASP A 343 -22.63 -9.96 -27.29
CA ASP A 343 -23.56 -10.70 -26.44
C ASP A 343 -22.99 -11.06 -25.06
N ALA A 344 -21.80 -10.55 -24.72
CA ALA A 344 -21.18 -10.79 -23.43
C ALA A 344 -22.09 -10.34 -22.26
N SER A 345 -22.40 -11.29 -21.38
CA SER A 345 -23.22 -11.06 -20.19
C SER A 345 -22.35 -10.68 -18.99
N TRP A 346 -22.82 -9.71 -18.20
CA TRP A 346 -22.20 -9.35 -16.92
C TRP A 346 -22.17 -10.52 -15.94
N GLU A 347 -23.11 -11.47 -16.03
CA GLU A 347 -23.23 -12.64 -15.15
C GLU A 347 -21.98 -13.52 -15.19
N THR A 348 -21.39 -13.67 -16.39
CA THR A 348 -20.20 -14.50 -16.62
C THR A 348 -18.91 -13.70 -16.67
N ALA A 349 -19.00 -12.39 -16.90
CA ALA A 349 -17.85 -11.54 -17.17
C ALA A 349 -17.37 -10.77 -15.94
N THR A 350 -18.27 -10.42 -15.01
CA THR A 350 -17.90 -9.78 -13.75
C THR A 350 -17.52 -10.81 -12.69
N LEU A 351 -16.52 -10.47 -11.87
CA LEU A 351 -16.05 -11.33 -10.78
C LEU A 351 -17.16 -11.71 -9.79
N ASP A 352 -18.04 -10.76 -9.47
CA ASP A 352 -19.12 -10.94 -8.49
C ASP A 352 -20.46 -11.33 -9.13
N GLY A 353 -20.48 -11.54 -10.45
CA GLY A 353 -21.66 -11.91 -11.21
C GLY A 353 -22.77 -10.87 -11.09
N LYS A 354 -22.45 -9.57 -10.96
CA LYS A 354 -23.43 -8.48 -10.87
C LYS A 354 -23.35 -7.56 -12.09
N MET A 355 -24.41 -6.78 -12.29
CA MET A 355 -24.47 -5.82 -13.38
C MET A 355 -23.29 -4.85 -13.37
N TRP A 356 -22.84 -4.48 -14.57
CA TRP A 356 -21.84 -3.45 -14.81
C TRP A 356 -22.15 -2.18 -14.01
N GLN A 357 -21.19 -1.67 -13.24
CA GLN A 357 -21.37 -0.45 -12.45
C GLN A 357 -21.73 0.76 -13.32
N ARG A 358 -21.26 0.76 -14.58
CA ARG A 358 -21.52 1.75 -15.62
C ARG A 358 -21.73 1.04 -16.95
N PRO A 359 -22.93 0.51 -17.23
CA PRO A 359 -23.19 -0.27 -18.44
C PRO A 359 -22.85 0.50 -19.73
N GLU A 360 -23.02 1.82 -19.74
CA GLU A 360 -22.66 2.69 -20.86
C GLU A 360 -21.19 2.59 -21.26
N ALA A 361 -20.30 2.25 -20.32
CA ALA A 361 -18.88 2.06 -20.59
C ALA A 361 -18.61 0.80 -21.39
N PHE A 362 -19.32 -0.30 -21.09
CA PHE A 362 -19.23 -1.51 -21.87
C PHE A 362 -19.69 -1.25 -23.31
N TYR A 363 -20.84 -0.59 -23.49
CA TYR A 363 -21.35 -0.26 -24.82
C TYR A 363 -20.45 0.72 -25.59
N ALA A 364 -19.83 1.68 -24.91
CA ALA A 364 -18.85 2.57 -25.53
C ALA A 364 -17.64 1.77 -26.05
N VAL A 365 -17.12 0.81 -25.26
CA VAL A 365 -16.03 -0.06 -25.73
C VAL A 365 -16.47 -0.87 -26.97
N GLN A 366 -17.67 -1.44 -26.95
CA GLN A 366 -18.23 -2.19 -28.09
C GLN A 366 -18.36 -1.33 -29.35
N GLN A 367 -18.77 -0.06 -29.20
CA GLN A 367 -18.85 0.90 -30.31
C GLN A 367 -17.47 1.14 -30.97
N TYR A 368 -16.40 1.23 -30.17
CA TYR A 368 -15.06 1.50 -30.69
C TYR A 368 -14.31 0.24 -31.12
N ALA A 369 -14.62 -0.93 -30.55
CA ALA A 369 -13.91 -2.20 -30.77
C ALA A 369 -13.63 -2.54 -32.25
N PRO A 370 -14.56 -2.38 -33.21
CA PRO A 370 -14.29 -2.66 -34.62
C PRO A 370 -13.16 -1.84 -35.25
N SER A 371 -12.83 -0.68 -34.65
CA SER A 371 -11.77 0.23 -35.11
C SER A 371 -10.42 0.04 -34.40
N LEU A 372 -10.33 -0.90 -33.46
CA LEU A 372 -9.18 -1.09 -32.58
C LEU A 372 -8.52 -2.46 -32.85
N PRO A 373 -7.53 -2.53 -33.76
CA PRO A 373 -7.05 -3.81 -34.30
C PRO A 373 -6.40 -4.74 -33.27
N HIS A 374 -5.78 -4.19 -32.22
CA HIS A 374 -5.03 -4.95 -31.21
C HIS A 374 -5.81 -5.12 -29.89
N LEU A 375 -7.11 -4.84 -29.87
CA LEU A 375 -7.89 -4.79 -28.63
C LEU A 375 -7.90 -6.14 -27.89
N ARG A 376 -8.04 -7.25 -28.63
CA ARG A 376 -8.13 -8.60 -28.05
C ARG A 376 -6.79 -9.02 -27.44
N GLU A 377 -5.72 -8.86 -28.20
CA GLU A 377 -4.36 -9.23 -27.82
C GLU A 377 -3.87 -8.40 -26.65
N LEU A 378 -4.17 -7.10 -26.65
CA LEU A 378 -3.81 -6.19 -25.56
C LEU A 378 -4.59 -6.51 -24.28
N LEU A 379 -5.87 -6.87 -24.38
CA LEU A 379 -6.66 -7.32 -23.23
C LEU A 379 -6.04 -8.59 -22.60
N ILE A 380 -5.66 -9.56 -23.43
CA ILE A 380 -5.00 -10.79 -22.96
C ILE A 380 -3.68 -10.44 -22.26
N ALA A 381 -2.84 -9.60 -22.87
CA ALA A 381 -1.58 -9.17 -22.27
C ALA A 381 -1.80 -8.49 -20.91
N PHE A 382 -2.79 -7.59 -20.82
CA PHE A 382 -3.17 -6.94 -19.57
C PHE A 382 -3.58 -7.96 -18.50
N LEU A 383 -4.46 -8.90 -18.84
CA LEU A 383 -4.95 -9.92 -17.91
C LEU A 383 -3.83 -10.84 -17.42
N ILE A 384 -2.85 -11.19 -18.27
CA ILE A 384 -1.66 -11.96 -17.89
C ILE A 384 -0.86 -11.18 -16.84
N GLY A 385 -0.55 -9.91 -17.10
CA GLY A 385 0.20 -9.05 -16.19
C GLY A 385 -0.52 -8.82 -14.86
N ALA A 386 -1.83 -8.60 -14.91
CA ALA A 386 -2.67 -8.43 -13.73
C ALA A 386 -2.72 -9.72 -12.90
N ARG A 387 -2.94 -10.88 -13.51
CA ARG A 387 -2.96 -12.18 -12.82
C ARG A 387 -1.64 -12.52 -12.15
N ALA A 388 -0.52 -12.39 -12.87
CA ALA A 388 0.81 -12.64 -12.31
C ALA A 388 1.05 -11.78 -11.07
N THR A 389 0.54 -10.55 -11.10
CA THR A 389 0.66 -9.63 -9.98
C THR A 389 -0.29 -9.94 -8.84
N TRP A 390 -1.53 -10.34 -9.10
CA TRP A 390 -2.45 -10.86 -8.07
C TRP A 390 -1.81 -12.00 -7.29
N ILE A 391 -1.28 -13.02 -7.99
CA ILE A 391 -0.59 -14.16 -7.37
C ILE A 391 0.58 -13.70 -6.49
N LYS A 392 1.37 -12.71 -6.95
CA LYS A 392 2.49 -12.16 -6.20
C LYS A 392 2.05 -11.44 -4.92
N PHE A 393 0.91 -10.75 -4.95
CA PHE A 393 0.40 -9.93 -3.85
C PHE A 393 -0.67 -10.61 -2.99
N SER A 394 -0.99 -11.88 -3.26
CA SER A 394 -1.88 -12.73 -2.46
C SER A 394 -1.16 -13.92 -1.82
N LYS A 395 0.19 -13.85 -1.70
CA LYS A 395 1.02 -14.95 -1.19
C LYS A 395 0.69 -15.34 0.25
N GLU A 396 0.15 -14.43 1.05
CA GLU A 396 -0.30 -14.72 2.40
C GLU A 396 -1.43 -15.78 2.46
N PHE A 397 -2.17 -15.97 1.37
CA PHE A 397 -3.24 -16.97 1.24
C PHE A 397 -2.77 -18.28 0.62
N ALA A 398 -1.46 -18.48 0.42
CA ALA A 398 -0.94 -19.70 -0.19
C ALA A 398 -1.16 -20.92 0.72
N PRO A 399 -1.50 -22.10 0.15
CA PRO A 399 -1.60 -23.35 0.91
C PRO A 399 -0.31 -23.67 1.67
N GLY A 400 -0.43 -24.21 2.89
CA GLY A 400 0.68 -24.49 3.79
C GLY A 400 1.33 -23.27 4.44
N GLY A 401 0.83 -22.05 4.15
CA GLY A 401 1.24 -20.81 4.79
C GLY A 401 0.79 -20.70 6.26
N ALA A 402 1.21 -19.62 6.95
CA ALA A 402 0.85 -19.39 8.34
C ALA A 402 -0.67 -19.26 8.55
N LEU A 403 -1.36 -18.61 7.61
CA LEU A 403 -2.81 -18.44 7.65
C LEU A 403 -3.56 -19.76 7.40
N ASP A 404 -3.09 -20.58 6.46
CA ASP A 404 -3.70 -21.89 6.15
C ASP A 404 -3.58 -22.89 7.31
N LYS A 405 -2.55 -22.73 8.15
CA LYS A 405 -2.32 -23.53 9.35
C LYS A 405 -3.02 -23.00 10.59
N ALA A 406 -3.53 -21.77 10.56
CA ALA A 406 -4.14 -21.14 11.72
C ALA A 406 -5.52 -21.75 12.00
N THR A 407 -5.83 -21.96 13.27
CA THR A 407 -7.18 -22.41 13.67
C THR A 407 -8.18 -21.25 13.54
N PRO A 408 -9.49 -21.53 13.47
CA PRO A 408 -10.51 -20.48 13.48
C PRO A 408 -10.38 -19.53 14.67
N GLU A 409 -10.03 -20.05 15.85
CA GLU A 409 -9.83 -19.26 17.07
C GLU A 409 -8.62 -18.32 16.94
N GLN A 410 -7.52 -18.80 16.37
CA GLN A 410 -6.33 -17.98 16.12
C GLN A 410 -6.60 -16.89 15.07
N ILE A 411 -7.40 -17.18 14.05
CA ILE A 411 -7.83 -16.19 13.04
C ILE A 411 -8.70 -15.10 13.65
N GLU A 412 -9.59 -15.48 14.58
CA GLU A 412 -10.43 -14.53 15.30
C GLU A 412 -9.61 -13.68 16.28
N GLU A 413 -8.66 -14.29 17.00
CA GLU A 413 -7.76 -13.55 17.90
C GLU A 413 -6.90 -12.53 17.13
N ALA A 414 -6.44 -12.90 15.94
CA ALA A 414 -5.58 -12.06 15.11
C ALA A 414 -6.33 -11.02 14.26
N TRP A 415 -7.67 -11.02 14.25
CA TRP A 415 -8.56 -10.28 13.35
C TRP A 415 -7.92 -9.02 12.74
N LEU A 416 -7.94 -8.91 11.41
CA LEU A 416 -7.33 -7.80 10.67
C LEU A 416 -8.35 -7.14 9.75
N SER A 417 -8.36 -5.81 9.68
CA SER A 417 -9.23 -5.13 8.70
C SER A 417 -8.79 -5.39 7.25
N VAL A 418 -9.76 -5.61 6.38
CA VAL A 418 -9.56 -5.79 4.93
C VAL A 418 -8.86 -4.61 4.23
N THR A 419 -9.00 -3.39 4.77
CA THR A 419 -8.34 -2.17 4.27
C THR A 419 -7.51 -1.51 5.37
N ASN A 420 -6.50 -0.72 5.00
CA ASN A 420 -5.71 0.06 5.96
C ASN A 420 -6.16 1.53 6.02
N ASP A 421 -7.38 1.84 5.55
CA ASP A 421 -7.90 3.20 5.44
C ASP A 421 -7.96 3.93 6.79
N LEU A 422 -8.30 3.22 7.87
CA LEU A 422 -8.34 3.77 9.23
C LEU A 422 -6.96 4.29 9.68
N CYS A 423 -5.89 3.62 9.27
CA CYS A 423 -4.52 4.05 9.53
C CYS A 423 -4.16 5.31 8.73
N VAL A 424 -4.47 5.28 7.44
CA VAL A 424 -4.10 6.33 6.49
C VAL A 424 -4.89 7.61 6.77
N SER A 425 -6.17 7.50 7.10
CA SER A 425 -7.03 8.63 7.47
C SER A 425 -6.59 9.28 8.78
N SER A 426 -6.31 8.50 9.82
CA SER A 426 -5.84 9.03 11.12
C SER A 426 -4.50 9.77 11.00
N PHE A 427 -3.56 9.24 10.23
CA PHE A 427 -2.30 9.92 9.93
C PHE A 427 -2.51 11.16 9.06
N GLY A 428 -3.39 11.08 8.07
CA GLY A 428 -3.77 12.19 7.21
C GLY A 428 -4.35 13.36 8.02
N THR A 429 -5.28 13.09 8.92
CA THR A 429 -5.89 14.08 9.82
C THR A 429 -4.85 14.73 10.73
N TRP A 430 -3.98 13.94 11.37
CA TRP A 430 -2.89 14.49 12.17
C TRP A 430 -1.95 15.37 11.36
N ARG A 431 -1.57 14.95 10.15
CA ARG A 431 -0.69 15.72 9.28
C ARG A 431 -1.32 17.05 8.88
N GLN A 432 -2.62 17.07 8.63
CA GLN A 432 -3.34 18.32 8.32
C GLN A 432 -3.41 19.22 9.55
N GLN A 433 -3.74 18.67 10.72
CA GLN A 433 -3.83 19.45 11.96
C GLN A 433 -2.48 19.97 12.45
N SER A 434 -1.40 19.19 12.34
CA SER A 434 -0.05 19.65 12.69
C SER A 434 0.48 20.72 11.73
N LYS A 435 0.06 20.70 10.46
CA LYS A 435 0.33 21.81 9.52
C LYS A 435 -0.47 23.06 9.85
N ALA A 436 -1.75 22.91 10.20
CA ALA A 436 -2.59 24.04 10.58
C ALA A 436 -2.18 24.65 11.93
N ASN A 437 -1.66 23.81 12.84
CA ASN A 437 -1.23 24.18 14.18
C ASN A 437 0.19 23.65 14.44
N PRO A 438 1.26 24.38 14.03
CA PRO A 438 2.64 23.90 14.16
C PRO A 438 3.11 23.66 15.59
N THR A 439 2.46 24.27 16.58
CA THR A 439 2.70 24.10 18.02
C THR A 439 1.92 22.93 18.62
N LEU A 440 1.01 22.31 17.85
CA LEU A 440 0.25 21.15 18.27
C LEU A 440 1.22 19.98 18.41
N SER A 441 1.50 19.58 19.65
CA SER A 441 2.28 18.37 19.90
C SER A 441 1.44 17.13 19.61
N ARG A 442 2.09 16.05 19.15
CA ARG A 442 1.40 14.79 18.84
C ARG A 442 0.69 14.22 20.07
N ALA A 443 1.28 14.37 21.24
CA ALA A 443 0.69 13.98 22.51
C ALA A 443 -0.60 14.75 22.83
N PHE A 444 -0.64 16.05 22.53
CA PHE A 444 -1.83 16.88 22.76
C PHE A 444 -2.95 16.55 21.76
N TYR A 445 -2.61 16.30 20.49
CA TYR A 445 -3.59 15.84 19.49
C TYR A 445 -4.24 14.51 19.87
N LEU A 446 -3.46 13.52 20.33
CA LEU A 446 -4.00 12.23 20.75
C LEU A 446 -4.94 12.34 21.97
N ARG A 447 -4.80 13.40 22.78
CA ARG A 447 -5.74 13.70 23.88
C ARG A 447 -7.02 14.39 23.42
N LEU A 448 -6.98 15.14 22.33
CA LEU A 448 -8.11 15.88 21.78
C LEU A 448 -8.85 15.11 20.67
N ALA A 449 -8.19 14.14 20.05
CA ALA A 449 -8.78 13.32 19.02
C ALA A 449 -9.97 12.56 19.63
N PRO A 450 -11.19 12.69 19.07
CA PRO A 450 -12.25 11.78 19.44
C PRO A 450 -11.78 10.34 19.18
N PRO A 451 -12.24 9.35 19.97
CA PRO A 451 -11.99 7.95 19.64
C PRO A 451 -12.39 7.73 18.17
N PRO A 452 -11.66 6.88 17.43
CA PRO A 452 -11.89 6.68 16.00
C PRO A 452 -13.40 6.45 15.78
N HIS A 453 -13.99 7.25 14.90
CA HIS A 453 -15.42 7.23 14.63
C HIS A 453 -15.86 5.80 14.27
N HIS A 454 -16.51 5.14 15.23
CA HIS A 454 -17.33 3.93 15.02
C HIS A 454 -18.66 4.27 14.33
N GLU A 455 -18.95 5.55 14.11
CA GLU A 455 -20.17 6.03 13.48
C GLU A 455 -20.00 6.02 11.96
N HIS A 456 -20.20 4.84 11.38
CA HIS A 456 -20.93 4.60 10.12
C HIS A 456 -20.72 3.17 9.60
N TYR A 457 -20.59 2.15 10.45
CA TYR A 457 -20.85 0.73 10.13
C TYR A 457 -20.97 -0.04 11.45
N LEU A 458 -22.12 0.09 12.13
CA LEU A 458 -22.44 -0.75 13.28
C LEU A 458 -23.46 -1.81 12.84
N LEU A 459 -23.07 -3.08 12.94
CA LEU A 459 -23.96 -4.15 13.38
C LEU A 459 -23.33 -4.83 14.61
N PRO A 460 -24.15 -5.25 15.59
CA PRO A 460 -23.71 -5.60 16.95
C PRO A 460 -23.24 -7.07 17.07
N HIS A 461 -22.69 -7.40 18.24
CA HIS A 461 -22.11 -8.68 18.75
C HIS A 461 -20.56 -8.63 18.72
N SER A 462 -19.79 -8.72 19.81
CA SER A 462 -19.97 -9.30 21.15
C SER A 462 -19.23 -8.45 22.22
N PRO A 463 -19.70 -8.40 23.48
CA PRO A 463 -18.93 -7.91 24.62
C PRO A 463 -17.95 -9.00 25.12
N ASP A 464 -16.91 -8.58 25.84
CA ASP A 464 -15.88 -9.40 26.51
C ASP A 464 -14.82 -10.05 25.62
N PHE A 465 -13.64 -9.43 25.49
CA PHE A 465 -12.29 -10.00 25.69
C PHE A 465 -11.22 -8.94 25.36
N GLY A 466 -10.21 -8.79 26.24
CA GLY A 466 -9.15 -7.79 26.14
C GLY A 466 -8.10 -8.09 25.05
N GLN A 467 -8.49 -7.93 23.78
CA GLN A 467 -7.64 -8.10 22.60
C GLN A 467 -6.97 -6.77 22.19
N LEU A 468 -5.68 -6.80 21.83
CA LEU A 468 -4.89 -5.61 21.47
C LEU A 468 -4.27 -5.77 20.08
N ARG A 469 -4.51 -4.79 19.20
CA ARG A 469 -4.32 -4.88 17.74
C ARG A 469 -3.39 -3.75 17.26
N ILE A 470 -2.56 -4.00 16.25
CA ILE A 470 -1.66 -2.97 15.70
C ILE A 470 -1.89 -2.80 14.21
N SER A 471 -2.27 -1.57 13.85
CA SER A 471 -2.46 -1.15 12.47
C SER A 471 -1.47 -0.01 12.15
N SER A 472 -0.41 -0.33 11.40
CA SER A 472 0.68 0.58 10.96
C SER A 472 1.50 1.34 12.04
N GLU A 473 2.55 2.04 11.61
CA GLU A 473 3.47 2.89 12.41
C GLU A 473 2.76 3.87 13.38
N TYR A 474 1.51 4.24 13.10
CA TYR A 474 0.75 5.19 13.89
C TYR A 474 0.30 4.60 15.25
N HIS A 475 -0.14 3.35 15.28
CA HIS A 475 -0.54 2.66 16.52
C HIS A 475 0.68 2.25 17.36
N LEU A 476 1.77 1.83 16.72
CA LEU A 476 3.00 1.46 17.41
C LEU A 476 3.52 2.60 18.30
N PHE A 477 3.61 3.80 17.74
CA PHE A 477 4.08 4.98 18.47
C PHE A 477 3.05 5.48 19.50
N SER A 478 1.75 5.34 19.22
CA SER A 478 0.68 5.72 20.15
C SER A 478 0.63 4.80 21.37
N VAL A 479 0.83 3.50 21.18
CA VAL A 479 0.93 2.52 22.27
C VAL A 479 2.19 2.78 23.09
N ILE A 480 3.34 2.99 22.44
CA ILE A 480 4.60 3.36 23.13
C ILE A 480 4.41 4.63 23.97
N MET A 481 3.77 5.67 23.42
CA MET A 481 3.51 6.94 24.12
C MET A 481 2.44 6.84 25.21
N SER A 482 1.43 5.98 25.04
CA SER A 482 0.37 5.79 26.04
C SER A 482 0.85 4.94 27.21
N VAL A 483 1.73 3.98 26.96
CA VAL A 483 2.48 3.25 28.00
C VAL A 483 3.40 4.22 28.73
N GLN A 484 4.16 5.06 28.02
CA GLN A 484 5.01 6.10 28.62
C GLN A 484 4.20 7.04 29.54
N HIS A 485 3.04 7.51 29.09
CA HIS A 485 2.19 8.44 29.85
C HIS A 485 1.54 7.81 31.09
N GLN A 486 1.12 6.53 31.03
CA GLN A 486 0.67 5.80 32.23
C GLN A 486 1.81 5.59 33.24
N MET A 487 3.06 5.45 32.78
CA MET A 487 4.23 5.28 33.66
C MET A 487 4.71 6.59 34.28
N ASP A 488 4.54 7.73 33.58
CA ASP A 488 4.85 9.08 34.11
C ASP A 488 3.89 9.52 35.24
N SER A 489 2.81 8.77 35.47
CA SER A 489 1.85 8.99 36.57
C SER A 489 2.15 8.20 37.85
N LEU A 490 3.19 7.36 37.84
CA LEU A 490 3.64 6.62 39.02
C LEU A 490 4.62 7.46 39.88
N PRO A 491 4.64 7.27 41.21
CA PRO A 491 5.57 7.97 42.10
C PRO A 491 7.03 7.75 41.69
N ALA A 492 7.85 8.80 41.73
CA ALA A 492 9.22 8.89 41.22
C ALA A 492 10.22 7.84 41.77
N ASN A 493 9.81 7.07 42.77
CA ASN A 493 10.58 6.06 43.49
C ASN A 493 10.61 4.71 42.74
N LEU A 494 9.84 4.54 41.66
CA LEU A 494 9.71 3.30 40.88
C LEU A 494 10.11 3.44 39.39
N THR A 495 10.60 4.62 38.97
CA THR A 495 10.74 5.01 37.56
C THR A 495 12.16 4.95 36.98
N THR A 496 13.17 4.47 37.71
CA THR A 496 14.58 4.74 37.34
C THR A 496 15.35 3.66 36.58
N SER A 497 14.79 2.52 36.16
CA SER A 497 15.62 1.52 35.43
C SER A 497 15.03 0.78 34.23
N TYR A 498 13.81 1.06 33.76
CA TYR A 498 13.20 0.26 32.68
C TYR A 498 12.85 1.01 31.39
N THR A 499 13.00 2.34 31.34
CA THR A 499 12.46 3.18 30.25
C THR A 499 13.49 3.75 29.28
N SER A 500 14.78 3.85 29.65
CA SER A 500 15.79 4.41 28.73
C SER A 500 16.26 3.41 27.67
N VAL A 501 16.35 2.11 28.03
CA VAL A 501 16.98 1.08 27.19
C VAL A 501 16.08 0.61 26.06
N ALA A 502 14.77 0.38 26.29
CA ALA A 502 13.85 -0.07 25.24
C ALA A 502 13.60 1.01 24.15
N SER A 503 13.50 2.27 24.58
CA SER A 503 13.38 3.42 23.67
C SER A 503 14.69 3.71 22.93
N ALA A 504 15.84 3.54 23.60
CA ALA A 504 17.15 3.68 22.98
C ALA A 504 17.48 2.54 22.00
N LEU A 505 17.08 1.30 22.26
CA LEU A 505 17.27 0.17 21.35
C LEU A 505 16.38 0.25 20.11
N LEU A 506 15.14 0.73 20.25
CA LEU A 506 14.26 0.95 19.10
C LEU A 506 14.79 2.11 18.23
N LEU A 507 15.24 3.20 18.85
CA LEU A 507 15.86 4.34 18.14
C LEU A 507 17.26 4.02 17.59
N SER A 508 18.05 3.15 18.24
CA SER A 508 19.37 2.73 17.77
C SER A 508 19.27 1.77 16.59
N ASN A 509 18.28 0.87 16.58
CA ASN A 509 18.01 0.00 15.44
C ASN A 509 17.48 0.78 14.23
N ILE A 510 16.67 1.82 14.45
CA ILE A 510 16.24 2.77 13.41
C ILE A 510 17.44 3.62 12.92
N ARG A 511 18.39 3.99 13.79
CA ARG A 511 19.61 4.75 13.42
C ARG A 511 20.68 3.87 12.75
N ALA A 512 20.78 2.59 13.09
CA ALA A 512 21.70 1.62 12.48
C ALA A 512 21.26 1.29 11.04
N ALA A 513 19.95 1.18 10.79
CA ALA A 513 19.41 1.08 9.44
C ALA A 513 19.73 2.31 8.55
N ASN A 514 20.04 3.46 9.16
CA ASN A 514 20.35 4.71 8.46
C ASN A 514 21.86 4.97 8.24
N ARG A 515 22.76 4.11 8.73
CA ARG A 515 24.23 4.29 8.71
C ARG A 515 24.98 3.25 7.86
N MET A 516 24.42 2.81 6.73
CA MET A 516 25.19 2.05 5.73
C MET A 516 25.98 2.98 4.77
N PRO A 517 27.15 2.53 4.25
CA PRO A 517 28.02 3.32 3.39
C PRO A 517 27.37 3.68 2.04
N ASN A 518 27.86 4.79 1.49
CA ASN A 518 27.21 5.70 0.53
C ASN A 518 26.96 5.16 -0.91
N LYS A 519 27.11 3.86 -1.16
CA LYS A 519 26.96 3.27 -2.52
C LYS A 519 25.61 2.59 -2.80
N ASP A 520 24.81 2.31 -1.77
CA ASP A 520 23.51 1.61 -1.91
C ASP A 520 22.30 2.41 -1.39
N ARG A 521 22.39 3.75 -1.36
CA ARG A 521 21.31 4.62 -0.87
C ARG A 521 20.37 5.04 -2.02
N PRO A 522 19.07 4.70 -2.01
CA PRO A 522 18.09 5.33 -2.90
C PRO A 522 17.83 6.79 -2.43
N PRO A 523 17.51 7.73 -3.34
CA PRO A 523 17.45 9.15 -2.99
C PRO A 523 16.25 9.47 -2.10
N LEU A 524 16.51 9.89 -0.87
CA LEU A 524 15.57 10.61 -0.01
C LEU A 524 15.48 12.06 -0.50
N SER A 525 14.36 12.45 -1.11
CA SER A 525 14.01 13.87 -1.26
C SER A 525 12.53 14.10 -0.94
N PHE A 526 12.31 15.07 -0.03
CA PHE A 526 11.22 16.05 0.11
C PHE A 526 11.14 16.43 1.61
N PHE A 527 11.41 17.66 2.07
CA PHE A 527 11.04 18.98 1.53
C PHE A 527 12.05 20.08 1.91
N SER A 528 12.44 20.92 0.95
CA SER A 528 12.37 22.38 1.04
C SER A 528 12.36 23.00 -0.38
N GLY A 529 11.67 24.13 -0.52
CA GLY A 529 11.62 25.12 -1.63
C GLY A 529 12.12 24.79 -3.05
N THR A 530 11.22 25.01 -4.01
CA THR A 530 11.49 25.55 -5.37
C THR A 530 12.56 24.86 -6.23
N HIS A 531 12.20 23.74 -6.86
CA HIS A 531 12.34 23.44 -8.30
C HIS A 531 12.08 21.94 -8.52
N PHE A 532 11.38 21.62 -9.61
CA PHE A 532 11.07 20.25 -10.02
C PHE A 532 12.35 19.47 -10.35
N PRO A 533 12.38 18.16 -10.03
CA PRO A 533 12.76 17.22 -11.07
C PRO A 533 11.83 15.99 -11.16
N SER A 534 11.75 15.52 -12.40
CA SER A 534 11.20 14.25 -12.91
C SER A 534 11.52 13.03 -12.05
N PHE A 535 10.51 12.19 -11.80
CA PHE A 535 10.66 10.84 -11.26
C PHE A 535 11.44 9.95 -12.23
N SER A 536 12.59 9.42 -11.78
CA SER A 536 13.30 8.31 -12.41
C SER A 536 12.86 6.99 -11.77
N LEU A 537 12.48 6.02 -12.61
CA LEU A 537 12.28 4.63 -12.25
C LEU A 537 13.63 3.92 -12.08
N PHE A 538 13.87 3.36 -10.90
CA PHE A 538 14.63 2.13 -10.67
C PHE A 538 14.02 1.42 -9.46
#